data_AF-A0A1H1GH54-F1
#
_entry.id   AF-A0A1H1GH54-F1
#
_cell.length_a   1.000
_cell.length_b   1.000
_cell.length_c   1.000
_cell.angle_alpha   90.00
_cell.angle_beta   90.00
_cell.angle_gamma   90.00
#
_symmetry.space_group_name_H-M   'P 1'
#
loop_
_entity.id
_entity.type
_entity.pdbx_description
1 polymer ?
#
loop_
_entity_poly.entity_id
_entity_poly.type
_entity_poly.pdbx_seq_one_letter_code
_entity_poly.pdbx_strand_id
1 'polypeptide(L)'
;MANDDSRETTTPARQNVSTPADVNSIRDALEVLDQLTYAMLERLHDPSAEIDGDPRSPETRREARRRCREIRAETSQLGLLLYGPEAAIPYRPDDSSGCTETDE
;
A
#
# COMPACT_ATOMS: atom_id res chain seq x y z
N MET A 1 13.38 -42.01 -41.01
CA MET A 1 12.71 -42.10 -39.69
C MET A 1 13.17 -40.92 -38.86
N ALA A 2 12.22 -40.05 -38.53
CA ALA A 2 12.37 -38.95 -37.59
C ALA A 2 12.35 -39.49 -36.15
N ASN A 3 13.03 -38.80 -35.25
CA ASN A 3 12.56 -38.50 -33.89
C ASN A 3 13.45 -37.40 -33.33
N ASP A 4 13.07 -36.17 -33.68
CA ASP A 4 13.42 -34.96 -32.96
C ASP A 4 12.31 -34.75 -31.92
N ASP A 5 12.61 -35.03 -30.65
CA ASP A 5 11.72 -34.71 -29.52
C ASP A 5 12.59 -34.38 -28.29
N SER A 6 13.44 -33.36 -28.42
CA SER A 6 14.01 -32.67 -27.27
C SER A 6 13.13 -31.47 -26.94
N ARG A 7 12.01 -31.74 -26.27
CA ARG A 7 11.16 -30.71 -25.65
C ARG A 7 11.94 -29.99 -24.56
N GLU A 8 12.62 -28.92 -24.94
CA GLU A 8 13.07 -27.89 -24.00
C GLU A 8 11.82 -27.29 -23.36
N THR A 9 11.56 -27.70 -22.12
CA THR A 9 10.55 -27.06 -21.28
C THR A 9 11.08 -25.67 -20.93
N THR A 10 10.70 -24.68 -21.73
CA THR A 10 10.78 -23.28 -21.33
C THR A 10 9.81 -23.08 -20.16
N THR A 11 10.27 -23.41 -18.96
CA THR A 11 9.67 -22.90 -17.74
C THR A 11 9.75 -21.38 -17.82
N PRO A 12 8.64 -20.63 -17.82
CA PRO A 12 8.74 -19.20 -17.68
C PRO A 12 9.37 -18.95 -16.31
N ALA A 13 10.58 -18.38 -16.32
CA ALA A 13 11.21 -17.85 -15.13
C ALA A 13 10.18 -16.89 -14.52
N ARG A 14 9.51 -17.33 -13.44
CA ARG A 14 8.68 -16.45 -12.63
C ARG A 14 9.63 -15.35 -12.19
N GLN A 15 9.46 -14.17 -12.78
CA GLN A 15 10.15 -12.98 -12.33
C GLN A 15 9.92 -12.90 -10.83
N ASN A 16 11.02 -12.99 -10.10
CA ASN A 16 11.07 -12.73 -8.68
C ASN A 16 10.67 -11.27 -8.53
N VAL A 17 9.36 -11.02 -8.43
CA VAL A 17 8.81 -9.76 -7.95
C VAL A 17 9.54 -9.54 -6.65
N SER A 18 10.37 -8.49 -6.58
CA SER A 18 11.06 -8.08 -5.36
C SER A 18 10.03 -7.99 -4.25
N THR A 19 9.85 -9.08 -3.51
CA THR A 19 9.21 -9.04 -2.21
C THR A 19 10.04 -8.07 -1.39
N PRO A 20 9.42 -7.13 -0.67
CA PRO A 20 10.17 -6.25 0.23
C PRO A 20 11.09 -7.14 1.06
N ALA A 21 12.40 -6.98 0.88
CA ALA A 21 13.40 -8.00 1.16
C ALA A 21 13.60 -8.30 2.66
N ASP A 22 12.84 -7.66 3.55
CA ASP A 22 13.07 -7.65 4.99
C ASP A 22 11.80 -7.84 5.83
N VAL A 23 10.74 -8.42 5.27
CA VAL A 23 9.55 -8.73 6.06
C VAL A 23 9.74 -10.04 6.81
N ASN A 24 10.37 -9.95 7.99
CA ASN A 24 10.76 -11.10 8.80
C ASN A 24 9.58 -11.74 9.56
N SER A 25 8.46 -11.03 9.68
CA SER A 25 7.23 -11.53 10.31
C SER A 25 5.96 -10.95 9.68
N ILE A 26 4.82 -11.62 9.89
CA ILE A 26 3.51 -11.10 9.46
C ILE A 26 3.20 -9.75 10.13
N ARG A 27 3.68 -9.53 11.37
CA ARG A 27 3.55 -8.24 12.04
C ARG A 27 4.29 -7.14 11.28
N ASP A 28 5.53 -7.39 10.88
CA ASP A 28 6.30 -6.44 10.08
C ASP A 28 5.62 -6.19 8.72
N ALA A 29 4.97 -7.21 8.15
CA ALA A 29 4.22 -7.07 6.89
C ALA A 29 3.05 -6.09 7.04
N LEU A 30 2.29 -6.22 8.12
CA LEU A 30 1.16 -5.35 8.43
C LEU A 30 1.63 -3.92 8.71
N GLU A 31 2.77 -3.76 9.39
CA GLU A 31 3.37 -2.45 9.65
C GLU A 31 3.85 -1.77 8.35
N VAL A 32 4.52 -2.52 7.46
CA VAL A 32 4.93 -2.00 6.14
C VAL A 32 3.72 -1.58 5.31
N LEU A 33 2.62 -2.34 5.36
CA LEU A 33 1.37 -1.97 4.67
C LEU A 33 0.76 -0.69 5.24
N ASP A 34 0.76 -0.51 6.57
CA ASP A 34 0.27 0.72 7.19
C ASP A 34 1.13 1.93 6.79
N GLN A 35 2.46 1.82 6.88
CA GLN A 35 3.38 2.88 6.47
C GLN A 35 3.22 3.24 4.98
N LEU A 36 3.11 2.24 4.11
CA LEU A 36 2.92 2.45 2.68
C LEU A 36 1.58 3.14 2.39
N THR A 37 0.49 2.67 2.99
CA THR A 37 -0.84 3.28 2.79
C THR A 37 -0.91 4.70 3.35
N TYR A 38 -0.24 4.98 4.47
CA TYR A 38 -0.08 6.33 5.00
C TYR A 38 0.67 7.25 4.02
N ALA A 39 1.83 6.83 3.52
CA ALA A 39 2.62 7.59 2.55
C ALA A 39 1.87 7.82 1.22
N MET A 40 1.05 6.85 0.79
CA MET A 40 0.17 7.02 -0.36
C MET A 40 -0.94 8.05 -0.10
N LEU A 41 -1.55 8.03 1.09
CA LEU A 41 -2.58 9.00 1.45
C LEU A 41 -2.04 10.43 1.48
N GLU A 42 -0.84 10.64 2.03
CA GLU A 42 -0.16 11.93 2.07
C GLU A 42 0.07 12.46 0.63
N ARG A 43 0.64 11.63 -0.26
CA ARG A 43 0.82 12.00 -1.67
C ARG A 43 -0.48 12.28 -2.40
N LEU A 44 -1.54 11.52 -2.12
CA LEU A 44 -2.85 11.71 -2.74
C LEU A 44 -3.63 12.92 -2.16
N HIS A 45 -3.21 13.43 -1.00
CA HIS A 45 -3.76 14.64 -0.42
C HIS A 45 -3.38 15.87 -1.26
N ASP A 46 -2.12 15.92 -1.71
CA ASP A 46 -1.61 16.99 -2.56
C ASP A 46 -2.35 17.01 -3.92
N PRO A 47 -2.99 18.14 -4.29
CA PRO A 47 -3.64 18.28 -5.57
C PRO A 47 -2.72 18.42 -6.77
N SER A 48 -1.45 18.73 -6.55
CA SER A 48 -0.41 18.89 -7.55
C SER A 48 0.42 17.63 -7.78
N ALA A 49 0.22 16.58 -6.97
CA ALA A 49 0.90 15.32 -7.14
C ALA A 49 0.55 14.69 -8.49
N GLU A 50 1.50 14.73 -9.42
CA GLU A 50 1.41 14.03 -10.69
C GLU A 50 1.52 12.53 -10.46
N ILE A 51 0.55 11.79 -11.02
CA ILE A 51 0.59 10.33 -10.99
C ILE A 51 1.01 9.91 -12.40
N ASP A 52 2.28 9.51 -12.51
CA ASP A 52 2.89 9.11 -13.79
C ASP A 52 2.96 10.27 -14.81
N GLY A 53 3.28 11.48 -14.34
CA GLY A 53 3.47 12.67 -15.17
C GLY A 53 2.19 13.38 -15.63
N ASP A 54 1.01 12.83 -15.32
CA ASP A 54 -0.28 13.46 -15.63
C ASP A 54 -1.07 13.82 -14.35
N PRO A 55 -1.64 15.05 -14.27
CA PRO A 55 -2.55 15.40 -13.20
C PRO A 55 -3.84 14.57 -13.33
N ARG A 56 -4.13 13.73 -12.33
CA ARG A 56 -5.37 12.94 -12.29
C ARG A 56 -6.57 13.78 -11.87
N SER A 57 -7.76 13.39 -12.35
CA SER A 57 -9.00 14.07 -11.99
C SER A 57 -9.25 14.04 -10.46
N PRO A 58 -9.89 15.08 -9.90
CA PRO A 58 -10.21 15.13 -8.47
C PRO A 58 -11.02 13.93 -7.98
N GLU A 59 -11.91 13.38 -8.83
CA GLU A 59 -12.71 12.20 -8.52
C GLU A 59 -11.84 10.93 -8.41
N THR A 60 -10.92 10.73 -9.36
CA THR A 60 -9.97 9.61 -9.31
C THR A 60 -9.13 9.65 -8.04
N ARG A 61 -8.63 10.84 -7.68
CA ARG A 61 -7.88 11.05 -6.43
C ARG A 61 -8.73 10.76 -5.19
N ARG A 62 -9.99 11.22 -5.18
CA ARG A 62 -10.92 10.96 -4.06
C ARG A 62 -11.17 9.47 -3.89
N GLU A 63 -11.39 8.75 -4.99
CA GLU A 63 -11.58 7.30 -4.97
C GLU A 63 -10.30 6.59 -4.51
N ALA A 64 -9.12 6.99 -5.00
CA ALA A 64 -7.84 6.43 -4.55
C ALA A 64 -7.62 6.63 -3.04
N ARG A 65 -7.89 7.83 -2.50
CA ARG A 65 -7.83 8.08 -1.05
C ARG A 65 -8.80 7.20 -0.27
N ARG A 66 -10.01 7.01 -0.79
CA ARG A 66 -11.00 6.10 -0.19
C ARG A 66 -10.44 4.67 -0.13
N ARG A 67 -9.89 4.15 -1.24
CA ARG A 67 -9.30 2.81 -1.29
C ARG A 67 -8.12 2.65 -0.35
N CYS A 68 -7.23 3.64 -0.23
CA CYS A 68 -6.16 3.58 0.75
C CYS A 68 -6.67 3.49 2.21
N ARG A 69 -7.76 4.20 2.53
CA ARG A 69 -8.41 4.08 3.85
C ARG A 69 -9.04 2.71 4.08
N GLU A 70 -9.66 2.13 3.04
CA GLU A 70 -10.22 0.77 3.10
C GLU A 70 -9.12 -0.27 3.35
N ILE A 71 -8.01 -0.21 2.62
CA ILE A 71 -6.85 -1.11 2.83
C ILE A 71 -6.34 -1.00 4.26
N ARG A 72 -6.14 0.21 4.78
CA ARG A 72 -5.67 0.42 6.16
C ARG A 72 -6.62 -0.17 7.21
N ALA A 73 -7.93 -0.04 6.98
CA ALA A 73 -8.94 -0.64 7.86
C ALA A 73 -8.86 -2.17 7.84
N GLU A 74 -8.73 -2.78 6.66
CA GLU A 74 -8.55 -4.23 6.51
C GLU A 74 -7.23 -4.72 7.14
N THR A 75 -6.12 -4.00 6.96
CA THR A 75 -4.83 -4.29 7.61
C THR A 75 -4.96 -4.26 9.13
N SER A 76 -5.67 -3.27 9.68
CA SER A 76 -5.93 -3.20 11.12
C SER A 76 -6.79 -4.36 11.60
N GLN A 77 -7.79 -4.76 10.81
CA GLN A 77 -8.67 -5.90 11.12
C GLN A 77 -7.91 -7.23 11.08
N LEU A 78 -6.95 -7.40 10.16
CA LEU A 78 -6.04 -8.54 10.14
C LEU A 78 -5.13 -8.55 11.37
N GLY A 79 -4.59 -7.41 11.78
CA GLY A 79 -3.82 -7.26 13.01
C GLY A 79 -4.62 -7.73 14.23
N LEU A 80 -5.84 -7.22 14.38
CA LEU A 80 -6.78 -7.60 15.44
C LEU A 80 -7.10 -9.10 15.44
N LEU A 81 -7.31 -9.70 14.26
CA LEU A 81 -7.63 -11.11 14.14
C LEU A 81 -6.46 -12.02 14.53
N LEU A 82 -5.24 -11.68 14.10
CA LEU A 82 -4.06 -12.53 14.25
C LEU A 82 -3.40 -12.37 15.62
N TYR A 83 -3.44 -11.16 16.16
CA TYR A 83 -2.66 -10.78 17.34
C TYR A 83 -3.52 -10.14 18.41
N GLY A 84 -4.85 -10.07 18.28
CA GLY A 84 -5.68 -9.45 19.32
C GLY A 84 -5.58 -7.92 19.41
N PRO A 85 -6.19 -7.31 20.44
CA PRO A 85 -6.27 -5.86 20.60
C PRO A 85 -4.91 -5.16 20.73
N GLU A 86 -3.86 -5.88 21.12
CA GLU A 86 -2.48 -5.38 21.19
C GLU A 86 -1.86 -5.04 19.83
N ALA A 87 -2.44 -5.51 18.72
CA ALA A 87 -2.03 -5.15 17.36
C ALA A 87 -2.97 -4.16 16.67
N ALA A 88 -3.89 -3.55 17.42
CA ALA A 88 -4.70 -2.47 16.91
C ALA A 88 -3.79 -1.29 16.51
N ILE A 89 -3.67 -1.05 15.20
CA ILE A 89 -2.99 0.13 14.69
C ILE A 89 -3.87 1.34 15.07
N PRO A 90 -3.33 2.36 15.75
CA PRO A 90 -4.11 3.52 16.14
C PRO A 90 -4.69 4.21 14.90
N TYR A 91 -6.01 4.22 14.80
CA TYR A 91 -6.70 5.05 13.81
C TYR A 91 -6.52 6.52 14.21
N ARG A 92 -5.62 7.21 13.51
CA ARG A 92 -5.49 8.68 13.55
C ARG A 92 -6.11 9.28 12.31
N PRO A 93 -7.35 9.78 12.39
CA PRO A 93 -8.00 10.47 11.28
C PRO A 93 -7.49 11.91 11.08
N ASP A 94 -6.70 12.46 12.01
CA ASP A 94 -6.56 13.91 12.21
C ASP A 94 -5.13 14.47 12.26
N ASP A 95 -4.13 13.83 11.65
CA ASP A 95 -2.82 14.49 11.40
C ASP A 95 -2.88 15.40 10.15
N SER A 96 -4.07 15.90 9.81
CA SER A 96 -4.35 16.88 8.74
C SER A 96 -4.91 18.21 9.27
N SER A 97 -4.61 18.54 10.52
CA SER A 97 -5.09 19.75 11.19
C SER A 97 -3.94 20.47 11.88
N GLY A 98 -2.99 20.95 11.07
CA GLY A 98 -1.95 21.89 11.45
C GLY A 98 -2.08 23.21 10.69
N CYS A 99 -3.30 23.65 10.35
CA CYS A 99 -3.52 25.09 10.14
C CYS A 99 -3.47 25.74 11.52
N THR A 100 -2.27 26.04 12.00
CA THR A 100 -2.14 27.07 13.04
C THR A 100 -2.57 28.38 12.41
N GLU A 101 -3.77 28.81 12.78
CA GLU A 101 -4.24 30.17 12.63
C GLU A 101 -3.13 31.12 13.05
N THR A 102 -2.62 31.90 12.10
CA THR A 102 -1.84 33.09 12.41
C THR A 102 -2.81 34.11 12.98
N ASP A 103 -2.85 34.22 14.30
CA ASP A 103 -3.37 35.38 15.02
C ASP A 103 -2.25 35.87 15.94
N GLU A 104 -1.44 36.81 15.42
CA GLU A 104 -1.04 38.09 16.06
C GLU A 104 -0.21 38.93 15.06
#